data_AF-A0A9E2G7T6-F1
#
_entry.id   AF-A0A9E2G7T6-F1
#
_cell.length_a   1.000
_cell.length_b   1.000
_cell.length_c   1.000
_cell.angle_alpha   90.00
_cell.angle_beta   90.00
_cell.angle_gamma   90.00
#
_symmetry.space_group_name_H-M   'P 1'
#
loop_
_entity.id
_entity.type
_entity.pdbx_description
1 polymer ?
#
loop_
_entity_poly.entity_id
_entity_poly.type
_entity_poly.pdbx_seq_one_letter_code
_entity_poly.pdbx_strand_id
1 'polypeptide(L)'
;MTIRNLMKIDYRTKKGRAIRELKRKEDRRRLFRLLISIAILTSFAVAVLTKTIYDATHSKPLSETKVVEVVQAEEIPQRAFCNDVINCIRDVGEELGVDNKVITTAIRIAEAESGYRADAKNPNSSATGVFQFLWSTWDAYKCDGERWDYVDNTRCFYKLYIEQTARYARKGLVYDFSDWNASRSKWDL
;
A
#
# COMPACT_ATOMS: atom_id res chain seq x y z
N MET A 1 -39.97 -2.98 -12.52
CA MET A 1 -40.70 -3.78 -11.51
C MET A 1 -41.17 -5.07 -12.19
N THR A 2 -40.40 -6.16 -12.06
CA THR A 2 -40.64 -7.39 -12.83
C THR A 2 -41.27 -8.44 -11.92
N ILE A 3 -42.58 -8.66 -12.08
CA ILE A 3 -43.35 -9.65 -11.33
C ILE A 3 -42.91 -11.04 -11.82
N ARG A 4 -42.04 -11.72 -11.06
CA ARG A 4 -41.78 -13.14 -11.27
C ARG A 4 -42.95 -13.95 -10.72
N ASN A 5 -43.83 -14.39 -11.61
CA ASN A 5 -44.82 -15.41 -11.30
C ASN A 5 -44.10 -16.71 -10.91
N LEU A 6 -44.01 -16.98 -9.62
CA LEU A 6 -43.51 -18.25 -9.09
C LEU A 6 -44.58 -19.32 -9.27
N MET A 7 -44.46 -20.07 -10.36
CA MET A 7 -45.24 -21.28 -10.61
C MET A 7 -45.06 -22.25 -9.43
N LYS A 8 -46.12 -22.48 -8.65
CA LYS A 8 -46.10 -23.44 -7.53
C LYS A 8 -46.02 -24.85 -8.10
N ILE A 9 -44.86 -25.50 -7.96
CA ILE A 9 -44.67 -26.88 -8.38
C ILE A 9 -45.45 -27.79 -7.42
N ASP A 10 -46.40 -28.57 -7.95
CA ASP A 10 -47.09 -29.62 -7.17
C ASP A 10 -46.20 -30.85 -7.00
N TYR A 11 -45.70 -31.00 -5.78
CA TYR A 11 -44.80 -32.09 -5.38
C TYR A 11 -45.48 -33.47 -5.28
N ARG A 12 -46.81 -33.56 -5.35
CA ARG A 12 -47.55 -34.84 -5.27
C ARG A 12 -47.49 -35.65 -6.57
N THR A 13 -47.20 -34.99 -7.69
CA THR A 13 -47.08 -35.64 -9.00
C THR A 13 -45.81 -36.51 -9.11
N LYS A 14 -45.78 -37.49 -10.03
CA LYS A 14 -44.54 -38.26 -10.34
C LYS A 14 -43.38 -37.34 -10.72
N LYS A 15 -43.65 -36.28 -11.51
CA LYS A 15 -42.65 -35.25 -11.87
C LYS A 15 -42.15 -34.49 -10.63
N GLY A 16 -43.03 -34.13 -9.71
CA GLY A 16 -42.67 -33.48 -8.45
C GLY A 16 -41.79 -34.33 -7.52
N ARG A 17 -41.92 -35.67 -7.56
CA ARG A 17 -41.00 -36.59 -6.85
C ARG A 17 -39.60 -36.59 -7.45
N ALA A 18 -39.48 -36.69 -8.78
CA ALA A 18 -38.18 -36.66 -9.47
C ALA A 18 -37.40 -35.35 -9.22
N ILE A 19 -38.08 -34.20 -9.24
CA ILE A 19 -37.47 -32.90 -8.95
C ILE A 19 -36.94 -32.84 -7.51
N ARG A 20 -37.67 -33.40 -6.54
CA ARG A 20 -37.21 -33.47 -5.13
C ARG A 20 -35.96 -34.34 -4.98
N GLU A 21 -35.86 -35.44 -5.71
CA GLU A 21 -34.67 -36.30 -5.68
C GLU A 21 -33.45 -35.63 -6.30
N LEU A 22 -33.62 -34.94 -7.43
CA LEU A 22 -32.55 -34.15 -8.05
C LEU A 22 -32.05 -33.05 -7.11
N LYS A 23 -32.98 -32.30 -6.48
CA LYS A 23 -32.63 -31.27 -5.50
C LYS A 23 -31.89 -31.84 -4.30
N ARG A 24 -32.33 -32.97 -3.73
CA ARG A 24 -31.61 -33.66 -2.64
C ARG A 24 -30.21 -34.12 -3.07
N LYS A 25 -30.04 -34.62 -4.30
CA LYS A 25 -28.71 -35.01 -4.83
C LYS A 25 -27.81 -33.80 -4.97
N GLU A 26 -28.34 -32.67 -5.44
CA GLU A 26 -27.57 -31.42 -5.55
C GLU A 26 -27.18 -30.86 -4.18
N ASP A 27 -28.13 -30.83 -3.23
CA ASP A 27 -27.89 -30.37 -1.86
C ASP A 27 -26.83 -31.25 -1.16
N ARG A 28 -26.86 -32.57 -1.34
CA ARG A 28 -25.81 -33.48 -0.85
C ARG A 28 -24.44 -33.18 -1.46
N ARG A 29 -24.36 -32.89 -2.77
CA ARG A 29 -23.09 -32.51 -3.42
C ARG A 29 -22.57 -31.15 -2.95
N ARG A 30 -23.45 -30.19 -2.66
CA ARG A 30 -23.08 -28.90 -2.07
C ARG A 30 -22.54 -29.09 -0.66
N LEU A 31 -23.25 -29.86 0.17
CA LEU A 31 -22.81 -30.19 1.52
C LEU A 31 -21.45 -30.91 1.53
N PHE A 32 -21.27 -31.90 0.65
CA PHE A 32 -20.02 -32.64 0.54
C PHE A 32 -18.83 -31.75 0.12
N ARG A 33 -19.03 -30.84 -0.85
CA ARG A 33 -18.00 -29.85 -1.25
C ARG A 33 -17.63 -28.90 -0.10
N LEU A 34 -18.62 -28.47 0.67
CA LEU A 34 -18.41 -27.61 1.84
C LEU A 34 -17.62 -28.34 2.93
N LEU A 35 -17.95 -29.60 3.21
CA LEU A 35 -17.21 -30.42 4.19
C LEU A 35 -15.75 -30.66 3.77
N ILE A 36 -15.49 -30.94 2.49
CA ILE A 36 -14.11 -31.07 1.96
C ILE A 36 -13.33 -29.75 2.13
N SER A 37 -13.96 -28.62 1.81
CA SER A 37 -13.31 -27.31 1.91
C SER A 37 -12.92 -26.99 3.36
N ILE A 38 -13.80 -27.30 4.32
CA ILE A 38 -13.52 -27.15 5.75
C ILE A 38 -12.38 -28.09 6.19
N ALA A 39 -12.37 -29.34 5.73
CA ALA A 39 -11.31 -30.30 6.06
C ALA A 39 -9.93 -29.85 5.55
N ILE A 40 -9.85 -29.22 4.37
CA ILE A 40 -8.59 -28.69 3.82
C ILE A 40 -8.11 -27.46 4.61
N LEU A 41 -9.00 -26.53 4.95
CA LEU A 41 -8.61 -25.34 5.72
C LEU A 41 -8.14 -25.71 7.14
N THR A 42 -8.83 -26.66 7.78
CA THR A 42 -8.46 -27.13 9.11
C THR A 42 -7.12 -27.87 9.12
N SER A 43 -6.82 -28.68 8.10
CA SER A 43 -5.52 -29.37 8.01
C SER A 43 -4.35 -28.38 7.79
N PHE A 44 -4.55 -27.34 6.98
CA PHE A 44 -3.53 -26.30 6.77
C PHE A 44 -3.23 -25.51 8.05
N ALA A 45 -4.28 -25.11 8.79
CA ALA A 45 -4.12 -24.39 10.06
C ALA A 45 -3.35 -25.23 11.10
N VAL A 46 -3.63 -26.53 11.20
CA VAL A 46 -2.91 -27.44 12.11
C VAL A 46 -1.44 -27.54 11.72
N ALA A 47 -1.10 -27.66 10.44
CA ALA A 47 0.29 -27.76 9.98
C ALA A 47 1.14 -26.51 10.29
N VAL A 48 0.53 -25.31 10.18
CA VAL A 48 1.22 -24.05 10.53
C VAL A 48 1.44 -23.97 12.04
N LEU A 49 0.42 -24.34 12.83
CA LEU A 49 0.51 -24.28 14.29
C LEU A 49 1.57 -25.27 14.82
N THR A 50 1.59 -26.50 14.30
CA THR A 50 2.57 -27.51 14.72
C THR A 50 3.99 -27.09 14.38
N LYS A 51 4.23 -26.49 13.22
CA LYS A 51 5.55 -25.94 12.86
C LYS A 51 5.97 -24.81 13.81
N THR A 52 5.06 -23.88 14.10
CA THR A 52 5.34 -22.74 14.98
C THR A 52 5.70 -23.20 16.40
N ILE A 53 4.97 -24.20 16.94
CA ILE A 53 5.25 -24.78 18.25
C ILE A 53 6.58 -25.56 18.23
N TYR A 54 6.87 -26.30 17.15
CA TYR A 54 8.13 -27.02 17.00
C TYR A 54 9.33 -26.06 17.01
N ASP A 55 9.26 -24.97 16.24
CA ASP A 55 10.32 -23.96 16.17
C ASP A 55 10.49 -23.25 17.52
N ALA A 56 9.40 -22.95 18.23
CA ALA A 56 9.44 -22.33 19.56
C ALA A 56 10.01 -23.26 20.65
N THR A 57 9.83 -24.57 20.53
CA THR A 57 10.34 -25.55 21.50
C THR A 57 11.78 -25.97 21.25
N HIS A 58 12.27 -25.87 20.01
CA HIS A 58 13.63 -26.26 19.61
C HIS A 58 14.59 -25.08 19.42
N SER A 59 14.09 -23.84 19.45
CA SER A 59 14.95 -22.66 19.52
C SER A 59 15.66 -22.66 20.88
N LYS A 60 16.97 -22.97 20.86
CA LYS A 60 17.83 -22.85 22.04
C LYS A 60 17.68 -21.42 22.59
N PRO A 61 17.50 -21.24 23.91
CA PRO A 61 17.56 -19.90 24.49
C PRO A 61 18.95 -19.34 24.21
N LEU A 62 19.03 -18.28 23.39
CA LEU A 62 20.23 -17.43 23.34
C LEU A 62 20.31 -16.72 24.69
N SER A 63 20.96 -17.38 25.64
CA SER A 63 21.48 -16.73 26.83
C SER A 63 22.71 -15.92 26.41
N GLU A 64 22.48 -14.86 25.63
CA GLU A 64 23.51 -13.88 25.31
C GLU A 64 23.49 -12.83 26.42
N THR A 65 24.42 -13.01 27.37
CA THR A 65 24.73 -12.00 28.38
C THR A 65 25.34 -10.81 27.65
N LYS A 66 24.50 -9.88 27.18
CA LYS A 66 24.93 -8.65 26.54
C LYS A 66 25.55 -7.75 27.61
N VAL A 67 26.88 -7.81 27.74
CA VAL A 67 27.66 -6.82 28.47
C VAL A 67 27.39 -5.48 27.79
N VAL A 68 26.71 -4.58 28.48
CA VAL A 68 26.46 -3.22 28.01
C VAL A 68 27.79 -2.48 28.11
N GLU A 69 28.61 -2.61 27.08
CA GLU A 69 29.73 -1.72 26.86
C GLU A 69 29.15 -0.34 26.57
N VAL A 70 29.39 0.60 27.49
CA VAL A 70 29.04 2.00 27.32
C VAL A 70 29.99 2.57 26.27
N VAL A 71 29.67 2.32 25.00
CA VAL A 71 30.33 2.97 23.87
C VAL A 71 29.91 4.44 23.95
N GLN A 72 30.87 5.32 24.24
CA GLN A 72 30.67 6.75 24.10
C GLN A 72 30.18 7.00 22.67
N ALA A 73 28.95 7.50 22.53
CA ALA A 73 28.38 7.82 21.23
C ALA A 73 29.24 8.91 20.60
N GLU A 74 30.04 8.52 19.61
CA GLU A 74 30.74 9.45 18.76
C GLU A 74 29.68 10.36 18.13
N GLU A 75 29.83 11.68 18.34
CA GLU A 75 28.91 12.67 17.79
C GLU A 75 28.95 12.54 16.27
N ILE A 76 27.95 11.87 15.70
CA ILE A 76 27.82 11.73 14.25
C ILE A 76 27.77 13.16 13.69
N PRO A 77 28.71 13.56 12.81
CA PRO A 77 28.74 14.90 12.27
C PRO A 77 27.36 15.19 11.68
N GLN A 78 26.71 16.23 12.19
CA GLN A 78 25.37 16.61 11.73
C GLN A 78 25.47 16.92 10.24
N ARG A 79 24.90 16.03 9.42
CA ARG A 79 24.77 16.28 7.98
C ARG A 79 23.96 17.55 7.78
N ALA A 80 24.40 18.42 6.87
CA ALA A 80 23.65 19.62 6.54
C ALA A 80 22.26 19.23 5.99
N PHE A 81 21.20 19.81 6.58
CA PHE A 81 19.83 19.59 6.16
C PHE A 81 19.62 20.03 4.71
N CYS A 82 19.01 19.18 3.89
CA CYS A 82 18.75 19.45 2.47
C CYS A 82 20.01 19.89 1.70
N ASN A 83 21.13 19.18 1.84
CA ASN A 83 22.35 19.48 1.07
C ASN A 83 22.25 19.11 -0.43
N ASP A 84 21.38 18.18 -0.78
CA ASP A 84 21.02 17.82 -2.15
C ASP A 84 19.55 17.37 -2.22
N VAL A 85 19.01 17.18 -3.43
CA VAL A 85 17.59 16.85 -3.63
C VAL A 85 17.21 15.51 -2.98
N ILE A 86 18.05 14.48 -3.06
CA ILE A 86 17.74 13.16 -2.50
C ILE A 86 17.71 13.24 -0.97
N ASN A 87 18.72 13.89 -0.39
CA ASN A 87 18.76 14.11 1.04
C ASN A 87 17.62 15.01 1.50
N CYS A 88 17.25 16.04 0.74
CA CYS A 88 16.12 16.88 1.11
C CYS A 88 14.78 16.14 1.11
N ILE A 89 14.54 15.26 0.13
CA ILE A 89 13.36 14.37 0.12
C ILE A 89 13.32 13.50 1.38
N ARG A 90 14.48 12.98 1.81
CA ARG A 90 14.58 12.19 3.03
C ARG A 90 14.36 13.04 4.28
N ASP A 91 15.04 14.17 4.37
CA ASP A 91 15.05 15.03 5.56
C ASP A 91 13.66 15.58 5.86
N VAL A 92 12.96 16.07 4.83
CA VAL A 92 11.59 16.54 4.96
C VAL A 92 10.64 15.39 5.28
N GLY A 93 10.85 14.20 4.70
CA GLY A 93 10.04 13.03 5.02
C GLY A 93 10.19 12.57 6.47
N GLU A 94 11.43 12.53 6.97
CA GLU A 94 11.78 12.22 8.36
C GLU A 94 11.23 13.28 9.32
N GLU A 95 11.38 14.58 8.99
CA GLU A 95 10.82 15.72 9.74
C GLU A 95 9.31 15.58 9.91
N LEU A 96 8.60 15.12 8.88
CA LEU A 96 7.15 14.93 8.88
C LEU A 96 6.69 13.57 9.46
N GLY A 97 7.62 12.72 9.92
CA GLY A 97 7.30 11.41 10.48
C GLY A 97 6.74 10.42 9.45
N VAL A 98 7.11 10.56 8.19
CA VAL A 98 6.67 9.69 7.09
C VAL A 98 7.49 8.39 7.08
N ASP A 99 6.84 7.26 6.79
CA ASP A 99 7.50 5.95 6.76
C ASP A 99 8.59 5.86 5.68
N ASN A 100 9.67 5.14 5.97
CA ASN A 100 10.82 5.03 5.09
C ASN A 100 10.50 4.40 3.71
N LYS A 101 9.47 3.54 3.62
CA LYS A 101 8.96 3.02 2.34
C LYS A 101 8.41 4.15 1.46
N VAL A 102 7.71 5.11 2.06
CA VAL A 102 7.12 6.25 1.35
C VAL A 102 8.23 7.21 0.92
N ILE A 103 9.21 7.49 1.79
CA ILE A 103 10.39 8.30 1.45
C ILE A 103 11.13 7.70 0.25
N THR A 104 11.39 6.39 0.28
CA THR A 104 12.03 5.68 -0.83
C THR A 104 11.22 5.78 -2.11
N THR A 105 9.89 5.72 -2.00
CA THR A 105 9.00 5.91 -3.14
C THR A 105 9.07 7.35 -3.69
N ALA A 106 9.08 8.35 -2.81
CA ALA A 106 9.23 9.76 -3.20
C ALA A 106 10.53 10.01 -3.97
N ILE A 107 11.64 9.42 -3.54
CA ILE A 107 12.93 9.50 -4.25
C ILE A 107 12.79 8.92 -5.67
N ARG A 108 12.15 7.74 -5.81
CA ARG A 108 11.91 7.12 -7.12
C ARG A 108 10.99 7.96 -8.02
N ILE A 109 10.02 8.65 -7.43
CA ILE A 109 9.16 9.59 -8.16
C ILE A 109 9.97 10.78 -8.67
N ALA A 110 10.75 11.42 -7.81
CA ALA A 110 11.62 12.53 -8.20
C ALA A 110 12.59 12.16 -9.32
N GLU A 111 13.14 10.94 -9.30
CA GLU A 111 14.00 10.44 -10.37
C GLU A 111 13.28 10.38 -11.73
N ALA A 112 12.06 9.85 -11.76
CA ALA A 112 11.32 9.69 -13.01
C ALA A 112 10.75 11.01 -13.52
N GLU A 113 10.29 11.87 -12.60
CA GLU A 113 9.68 13.15 -12.95
C GLU A 113 10.71 14.16 -13.44
N SER A 114 11.87 14.28 -12.79
CA SER A 114 12.86 15.34 -13.09
C SER A 114 14.30 14.87 -13.26
N GLY A 115 14.62 13.60 -12.98
CA GLY A 115 16.01 13.18 -12.81
C GLY A 115 16.70 13.93 -11.67
N TYR A 116 15.95 14.29 -10.62
CA TYR A 116 16.40 15.09 -9.48
C TYR A 116 16.80 16.54 -9.80
N ARG A 117 16.39 17.08 -10.96
CA ARG A 117 16.67 18.47 -11.33
C ARG A 117 15.65 19.43 -10.71
N ALA A 118 16.11 20.29 -9.80
CA ALA A 118 15.27 21.32 -9.18
C ALA A 118 14.73 22.35 -10.18
N ASP A 119 15.46 22.60 -11.26
CA ASP A 119 15.13 23.54 -12.33
C ASP A 119 14.40 22.87 -13.52
N ALA A 120 13.96 21.62 -13.38
CA ALA A 120 13.28 20.90 -14.45
C ALA A 120 11.98 21.59 -14.87
N LYS A 121 11.83 21.81 -16.18
CA LYS A 121 10.63 22.40 -16.79
C LYS A 121 10.15 21.55 -17.95
N ASN A 122 8.93 21.01 -17.85
CA ASN A 122 8.34 20.37 -19.01
C ASN A 122 7.96 21.44 -20.07
N PRO A 123 8.42 21.31 -21.33
CA PRO A 123 8.14 22.30 -22.38
C PRO A 123 6.67 22.29 -22.84
N ASN A 124 5.95 21.19 -22.64
CA ASN A 124 4.59 20.98 -23.12
C ASN A 124 3.53 21.21 -22.04
N SER A 125 3.92 21.59 -20.81
CA SER A 125 2.97 21.79 -19.71
C SER A 125 3.44 22.83 -18.70
N SER A 126 2.59 23.13 -17.72
CA SER A 126 2.96 24.00 -16.59
C SER A 126 3.79 23.29 -15.51
N ALA A 127 4.11 22.00 -15.69
CA ALA A 127 4.86 21.21 -14.71
C ALA A 127 6.28 21.76 -14.48
N THR A 128 6.69 21.85 -13.21
CA THR A 128 7.99 22.41 -12.79
C THR A 128 8.56 21.71 -11.55
N GLY A 129 9.88 21.75 -11.42
CA GLY A 129 10.61 21.34 -10.22
C GLY A 129 10.78 19.83 -10.08
N VAL A 130 11.24 19.41 -8.90
CA VAL A 130 11.65 18.03 -8.63
C VAL A 130 10.54 17.01 -8.89
N PHE A 131 9.32 17.32 -8.48
CA PHE A 131 8.14 16.45 -8.62
C PHE A 131 7.21 16.87 -9.77
N GLN A 132 7.66 17.77 -10.66
CA GLN A 132 6.90 18.21 -11.85
C GLN A 132 5.45 18.65 -11.55
N PHE A 133 5.25 19.48 -10.51
CA PHE A 133 3.93 19.98 -10.16
C PHE A 133 3.37 20.94 -11.22
N LEU A 134 2.15 20.67 -11.69
CA LEU A 134 1.36 21.63 -12.45
C LEU A 134 1.01 22.84 -11.58
N TRP A 135 0.85 24.01 -12.21
CA TRP A 135 0.46 25.24 -11.51
C TRP A 135 -0.87 25.08 -10.77
N SER A 136 -1.87 24.50 -11.45
CA SER A 136 -3.17 24.24 -10.85
C SER A 136 -3.11 23.29 -9.67
N THR A 137 -2.21 22.30 -9.69
CA THR A 137 -2.02 21.38 -8.56
C THR A 137 -1.41 22.13 -7.38
N TRP A 138 -0.35 22.90 -7.60
CA TRP A 138 0.29 23.70 -6.56
C TRP A 138 -0.72 24.62 -5.84
N ASP A 139 -1.54 25.32 -6.62
CA ASP A 139 -2.53 26.26 -6.11
C ASP A 139 -3.70 25.53 -5.40
N ALA A 140 -4.16 24.40 -5.95
CA ALA A 140 -5.25 23.62 -5.38
C ALA A 140 -4.91 23.05 -3.99
N TYR A 141 -3.66 22.63 -3.78
CA TYR A 141 -3.16 22.14 -2.50
C TYR A 141 -2.58 23.26 -1.61
N LYS A 142 -2.67 24.52 -2.06
CA LYS A 142 -2.17 25.70 -1.34
C LYS A 142 -0.75 25.49 -0.83
N CYS A 143 0.14 25.04 -1.72
CA CYS A 143 1.52 24.80 -1.34
C CYS A 143 2.23 26.12 -1.02
N ASP A 144 3.04 26.10 0.03
CA ASP A 144 3.77 27.28 0.51
C ASP A 144 5.11 27.41 -0.24
N GLY A 145 5.59 28.64 -0.39
CA GLY A 145 6.91 28.91 -0.97
C GLY A 145 6.97 28.87 -2.50
N GLU A 146 8.17 28.61 -3.03
CA GLU A 146 8.48 28.70 -4.47
C GLU A 146 8.52 27.33 -5.15
N ARG A 147 7.83 27.20 -6.29
CA ARG A 147 7.74 25.93 -7.04
C ARG A 147 9.07 25.37 -7.52
N TRP A 148 10.04 26.26 -7.74
CA TRP A 148 11.38 25.94 -8.24
C TRP A 148 12.39 25.70 -7.11
N ASP A 149 12.04 26.09 -5.88
CA ASP A 149 12.81 25.70 -4.72
C ASP A 149 12.50 24.24 -4.40
N TYR A 150 13.53 23.39 -4.40
CA TYR A 150 13.31 21.96 -4.23
C TYR A 150 12.88 21.58 -2.80
N VAL A 151 13.16 22.42 -1.79
CA VAL A 151 12.69 22.20 -0.42
C VAL A 151 11.18 22.41 -0.37
N ASP A 152 10.70 23.53 -0.91
CA ASP A 152 9.27 23.86 -1.00
C ASP A 152 8.53 22.85 -1.90
N ASN A 153 9.13 22.47 -3.03
CA ASN A 153 8.59 21.44 -3.92
C ASN A 153 8.44 20.08 -3.21
N THR A 154 9.44 19.69 -2.42
CA THR A 154 9.42 18.46 -1.61
C THR A 154 8.36 18.52 -0.50
N ARG A 155 8.25 19.66 0.19
CA ARG A 155 7.22 19.87 1.22
C ARG A 155 5.81 19.80 0.62
N CYS A 156 5.61 20.40 -0.55
CA CYS A 156 4.34 20.29 -1.29
C CYS A 156 4.01 18.84 -1.65
N PHE A 157 5.00 18.04 -2.06
CA PHE A 157 4.81 16.61 -2.32
C PHE A 157 4.30 15.84 -1.10
N TYR A 158 4.94 16.00 0.06
CA TYR A 158 4.50 15.30 1.26
C TYR A 158 3.15 15.82 1.78
N LYS A 159 2.86 17.12 1.63
CA LYS A 159 1.52 17.68 1.93
C LYS A 159 0.44 16.98 1.12
N LEU A 160 0.64 16.84 -0.20
CA LEU A 160 -0.29 16.12 -1.08
C LEU A 160 -0.45 14.66 -0.65
N TYR A 161 0.65 13.97 -0.33
CA TYR A 161 0.62 12.59 0.14
C TYR A 161 -0.21 12.43 1.41
N ILE A 162 0.02 13.27 2.41
CA ILE A 162 -0.68 13.23 3.71
C ILE A 162 -2.17 13.51 3.51
N GLU A 163 -2.53 14.51 2.70
CA GLU A 163 -3.92 14.83 2.41
C GLU A 163 -4.66 13.71 1.68
N GLN A 164 -4.01 13.07 0.70
CA GLN A 164 -4.59 11.92 -0.01
C GLN A 164 -4.76 10.72 0.94
N THR A 165 -3.75 10.42 1.75
CA THR A 165 -3.82 9.36 2.75
C THR A 165 -5.00 9.59 3.71
N ALA A 166 -5.17 10.81 4.23
CA ALA A 166 -6.30 11.17 5.07
C ALA A 166 -7.65 11.07 4.33
N ARG A 167 -7.70 11.42 3.04
CA ARG A 167 -8.91 11.29 2.22
C ARG A 167 -9.31 9.83 1.98
N TYR A 168 -8.36 8.93 1.74
CA TYR A 168 -8.62 7.49 1.57
C TYR A 168 -9.00 6.83 2.89
N ALA A 169 -8.33 7.19 3.99
CA ALA A 169 -8.65 6.69 5.33
C ALA A 169 -10.10 6.98 5.73
N ARG A 170 -10.61 8.19 5.42
CA ARG A 170 -12.03 8.54 5.64
C ARG A 170 -13.04 7.67 4.87
N LYS A 171 -12.58 6.95 3.85
CA LYS A 171 -13.39 6.00 3.06
C LYS A 171 -13.16 4.54 3.46
N GLY A 172 -12.35 4.28 4.47
CA GLY A 172 -11.92 2.91 4.82
C GLY A 172 -10.99 2.29 3.78
N LEU A 173 -10.26 3.11 3.01
CA LEU A 173 -9.29 2.68 2.01
C LEU A 173 -7.87 3.02 2.47
N VAL A 174 -6.89 2.29 1.95
CA VAL A 174 -5.47 2.58 2.13
C VAL A 174 -4.96 3.31 0.88
N TYR A 175 -4.30 4.44 1.07
CA TYR A 175 -3.55 5.09 -0.01
C TYR A 175 -2.14 4.50 -0.04
N ASP A 176 -1.77 3.87 -1.15
CA ASP A 176 -0.41 3.41 -1.41
C ASP A 176 0.04 3.99 -2.75
N PHE A 177 1.25 4.54 -2.80
CA PHE A 177 1.90 4.94 -4.04
C PHE A 177 2.36 3.74 -4.87
N SER A 178 2.06 2.50 -4.47
CA SER A 178 2.29 1.29 -5.27
C SER A 178 1.69 1.37 -6.67
N ASP A 179 0.61 2.14 -6.85
CA ASP A 179 -0.03 2.35 -8.15
C ASP A 179 0.71 3.37 -9.03
N TRP A 180 1.63 4.16 -8.45
CA TRP A 180 2.53 5.00 -9.22
C TRP A 180 3.53 4.11 -9.96
N ASN A 181 3.25 3.92 -11.25
CA ASN A 181 4.06 3.07 -12.11
C ASN A 181 5.22 3.88 -12.73
N ALA A 182 6.39 3.77 -12.11
CA ALA A 182 7.66 4.35 -12.56
C ALA A 182 8.01 4.01 -14.04
N SER A 183 7.44 2.95 -14.59
CA SER A 183 7.77 2.46 -15.94
C SER A 183 7.09 3.26 -17.08
N ARG A 184 6.27 4.27 -16.80
CA ARG A 184 5.43 4.93 -17.82
C ARG A 184 5.83 6.34 -18.26
N SER A 185 6.78 7.00 -17.61
CA SER A 185 7.16 8.36 -18.04
C SER A 185 8.50 8.77 -17.45
N LYS A 186 9.59 8.52 -18.18
CA LYS A 186 10.68 9.50 -18.17
C LYS A 186 10.26 10.58 -19.15
N TRP A 187 10.11 11.80 -18.67
CA TRP A 187 9.87 12.95 -19.54
C TRP A 187 11.22 13.38 -20.12
N ASP A 188 11.25 13.66 -21.44
CA ASP A 188 12.38 14.36 -22.04
C ASP A 188 12.27 15.84 -21.62
N LEU A 189 13.00 16.20 -20.54
CA LEU A 189 12.97 17.50 -19.88
C LEU A 189 14.15 18.41 -20.26
#